data_AF-A0AAE1ZA23-F1
#
_entry.id   AF-A0AAE1ZA23-F1
#
_cell.length_a   1.000
_cell.length_b   1.000
_cell.length_c   1.000
_cell.angle_alpha   90.00
_cell.angle_beta   90.00
_cell.angle_gamma   90.00
#
_symmetry.space_group_name_H-M   'P 1'
#
loop_
_entity.id
_entity.type
_entity.pdbx_description
1 polymer ?
#
loop_
_entity_poly.entity_id
_entity_poly.type
_entity_poly.pdbx_seq_one_letter_code
_entity_poly.pdbx_strand_id
1 'polypeptide(L)'
;MKYDPIPVFKNPLFLYYKVVDPENVAQFAFVAPSPSKDFYHLLVTATKFKLRWWKITSRNDGAKFHPGESIATYEEFKHDDRMQSEILRVMGQATLDYCLNICAGNLDYLIRMPNEILEKIIFYLNLEDVINLGATSKHLNQICNNNSLWREIFVNTTSTQPSKPIEELAKLFGWKKLLFTSKLHLQMQLRRLTLEESGDNESVHFNILHDREPYLGALFISKFVMAHTANFSSFKF
;
A
#
# COMPACT_ATOMS: atom_id res chain seq x y z
N MET A 1 4.98 -20.63 -29.39
CA MET A 1 5.79 -19.57 -28.74
C MET A 1 5.66 -19.79 -27.23
N LYS A 2 6.75 -20.14 -26.54
CA LYS A 2 6.74 -20.25 -25.08
C LYS A 2 6.52 -18.84 -24.54
N TYR A 3 5.38 -18.60 -23.91
CA TYR A 3 5.07 -17.31 -23.33
C TYR A 3 5.80 -17.26 -22.00
N ASP A 4 7.00 -16.66 -21.96
CA ASP A 4 7.70 -16.48 -20.70
C ASP A 4 6.81 -15.65 -19.77
N PRO A 5 6.29 -16.21 -18.67
CA PRO A 5 5.12 -15.64 -18.00
C PRO A 5 5.44 -14.32 -17.29
N ILE A 6 6.71 -13.96 -17.15
CA ILE A 6 7.13 -12.67 -16.60
C ILE A 6 8.30 -12.11 -17.44
N PRO A 7 8.03 -11.32 -18.52
CA PRO A 7 9.07 -10.60 -19.26
C PRO A 7 9.84 -9.60 -18.39
N VAL A 8 9.33 -9.33 -17.19
CA VAL A 8 9.84 -8.37 -16.23
C VAL A 8 11.18 -8.79 -15.60
N PHE A 9 11.45 -10.10 -15.45
CA PHE A 9 12.76 -10.58 -14.99
C PHE A 9 13.90 -10.31 -15.99
N LYS A 10 13.56 -9.96 -17.24
CA LYS A 10 14.52 -9.58 -18.28
C LYS A 10 14.70 -8.06 -18.39
N ASN A 11 13.96 -7.26 -17.60
CA ASN A 11 14.05 -5.82 -17.66
C ASN A 11 15.38 -5.34 -17.02
N PRO A 12 16.24 -4.61 -17.76
CA PRO A 12 17.55 -4.20 -17.27
C PRO A 12 17.47 -3.27 -16.05
N LEU A 13 16.43 -2.44 -15.92
CA LEU A 13 16.25 -1.57 -14.75
C LEU A 13 15.91 -2.37 -13.50
N PHE A 14 15.09 -3.41 -13.62
CA PHE A 14 14.69 -4.22 -12.48
C PHE A 14 15.83 -5.10 -11.98
N LEU A 15 16.71 -5.54 -12.89
CA LEU A 15 17.97 -6.20 -12.56
C LEU A 15 18.94 -5.24 -11.85
N TYR A 16 19.07 -4.00 -12.34
CA TYR A 16 19.95 -2.99 -11.74
C TYR A 16 19.54 -2.68 -10.29
N TYR A 17 18.25 -2.45 -10.06
CA TYR A 17 17.72 -2.16 -8.72
C TYR A 17 17.45 -3.40 -7.87
N LYS A 18 17.72 -4.60 -8.39
CA LYS A 18 17.45 -5.88 -7.72
C LYS A 18 16.04 -5.97 -7.13
N VAL A 19 15.05 -5.47 -7.89
CA VAL A 19 13.65 -5.36 -7.46
C VAL A 19 13.07 -6.73 -7.11
N VAL A 20 13.51 -7.78 -7.81
CA VAL A 20 13.06 -9.15 -7.53
C VAL A 20 14.26 -10.07 -7.51
N ASP A 21 14.37 -10.86 -6.43
CA ASP A 21 15.29 -11.99 -6.39
C ASP A 21 14.69 -13.16 -7.19
N PRO A 22 15.34 -13.62 -8.27
CA PRO A 22 14.81 -14.70 -9.09
C PRO A 22 14.70 -16.04 -8.35
N GLU A 23 15.48 -16.25 -7.29
CA GLU A 23 15.44 -17.48 -6.50
C GLU A 23 14.39 -17.43 -5.38
N ASN A 24 14.05 -16.22 -4.91
CA ASN A 24 13.10 -16.01 -3.83
C ASN A 24 12.20 -14.80 -4.10
N VAL A 25 11.18 -15.00 -4.93
CA VAL A 25 10.16 -13.99 -5.18
C VAL A 25 9.28 -13.82 -3.94
N ALA A 26 8.83 -14.94 -3.37
CA ALA A 26 8.04 -14.96 -2.15
C ALA A 26 8.20 -16.30 -1.44
N GLN A 27 8.06 -16.29 -0.11
CA GLN A 27 8.18 -17.47 0.71
C GLN A 27 7.09 -17.46 1.79
N PHE A 28 6.44 -18.60 1.96
CA PHE A 28 5.39 -18.78 2.95
C PHE A 28 5.64 -20.05 3.74
N ALA A 29 5.42 -19.99 5.06
CA ALA A 29 5.54 -21.13 5.96
C ALA A 29 4.30 -21.20 6.84
N PHE A 30 3.66 -22.37 6.87
CA PHE A 30 2.41 -22.60 7.57
C PHE A 30 2.39 -23.96 8.25
N VAL A 31 1.59 -24.09 9.31
CA VAL A 31 1.25 -25.37 9.92
C VAL A 31 -0.17 -25.71 9.50
N ALA A 32 -0.35 -26.90 8.94
CA ALA A 32 -1.65 -27.36 8.49
C ALA A 32 -2.65 -27.43 9.66
N PRO A 33 -3.95 -27.17 9.38
CA PRO A 33 -4.97 -27.24 10.42
C PRO A 33 -5.06 -28.66 11.01
N SER A 34 -5.64 -28.73 12.22
CA SER A 34 -5.98 -30.00 12.86
C SER A 34 -6.83 -30.87 11.91
N PRO A 35 -6.62 -32.19 11.88
CA PRO A 35 -5.80 -32.97 12.82
C PRO A 35 -4.32 -33.13 12.42
N SER A 36 -3.92 -32.77 11.19
CA SER A 36 -2.60 -33.09 10.67
C SER A 36 -1.44 -32.38 11.39
N LYS A 37 -1.53 -31.04 11.54
CA LYS A 37 -0.44 -30.21 12.07
C LYS A 37 0.91 -30.38 11.35
N ASP A 38 0.88 -30.85 10.11
CA ASP A 38 2.06 -30.98 9.26
C ASP A 38 2.59 -29.60 8.88
N PHE A 39 3.90 -29.47 8.71
CA PHE A 39 4.52 -28.21 8.33
C PHE A 39 4.59 -28.09 6.81
N TYR A 40 4.15 -26.97 6.26
CA TYR A 40 4.18 -26.67 4.83
C TYR A 40 5.01 -25.42 4.56
N HIS A 41 5.71 -25.46 3.44
CA HIS A 41 6.55 -24.39 2.97
C HIS A 41 6.36 -24.20 1.46
N LEU A 42 5.91 -23.02 1.06
CA LEU A 42 5.76 -22.63 -0.33
C LEU A 42 6.86 -21.64 -0.69
N LEU A 43 7.68 -21.98 -1.68
CA LEU A 43 8.67 -21.10 -2.26
C LEU A 43 8.27 -20.74 -3.69
N VAL A 44 8.14 -19.45 -3.94
CA VAL A 44 7.90 -18.90 -5.27
C VAL A 44 9.23 -18.42 -5.83
N THR A 45 9.66 -19.05 -6.91
CA THR A 45 10.82 -18.62 -7.71
C THR A 45 10.33 -17.88 -8.96
N ALA A 46 11.21 -17.25 -9.73
CA ALA A 46 10.86 -16.54 -10.96
C ALA A 46 10.16 -17.39 -12.03
N THR A 47 10.23 -18.72 -11.93
CA THR A 47 9.71 -19.64 -12.96
C THR A 47 8.81 -20.74 -12.42
N LYS A 48 8.89 -21.04 -11.11
CA LYS A 48 8.26 -22.22 -10.50
C LYS A 48 7.75 -21.94 -9.10
N PHE A 49 6.70 -22.66 -8.73
CA PHE A 49 6.28 -22.89 -7.36
C PHE A 49 6.89 -24.19 -6.84
N LYS A 50 7.42 -24.16 -5.62
CA LYS A 50 7.90 -25.34 -4.90
C LYS A 50 7.14 -25.44 -3.58
N LEU A 51 6.22 -26.40 -3.50
CA LEU A 51 5.49 -26.71 -2.28
C LEU A 51 6.17 -27.90 -1.59
N ARG A 52 6.68 -27.67 -0.39
CA ARG A 52 7.31 -28.69 0.45
C ARG A 52 6.48 -28.92 1.69
N TRP A 53 6.48 -30.15 2.18
CA TRP A 53 5.82 -30.48 3.43
C TRP A 53 6.60 -31.50 4.25
N TRP A 54 6.49 -31.36 5.57
CA TRP A 54 7.09 -32.25 6.55
C TRP A 54 5.97 -32.79 7.42
N LYS A 55 5.89 -34.11 7.48
CA LYS A 55 4.92 -34.76 8.33
C LYS A 55 5.35 -34.64 9.78
N ILE A 56 4.48 -34.09 10.63
CA ILE A 56 4.74 -33.93 12.06
C ILE A 56 3.97 -35.01 12.82
N THR A 57 4.70 -35.89 13.50
CA THR A 57 4.12 -36.95 14.33
C THR A 57 4.61 -36.80 15.77
N SER A 58 3.72 -37.00 16.73
CA SER A 58 4.09 -37.05 18.15
C SER A 58 4.75 -38.39 18.52
N ARG A 59 4.66 -39.40 17.65
CA ARG A 59 5.22 -40.72 17.91
C ARG A 59 6.69 -40.74 17.50
N ASN A 60 7.51 -41.59 18.14
CA ASN A 60 8.96 -41.69 17.89
C ASN A 60 9.35 -42.28 16.51
N ASP A 61 8.38 -42.35 15.59
CA ASP A 61 8.49 -42.81 14.21
C ASP A 61 8.74 -41.67 13.21
N GLY A 62 9.02 -40.45 13.69
CA GLY A 62 9.35 -39.29 12.85
C GLY A 62 10.49 -39.55 11.85
N ALA A 63 11.49 -40.35 12.22
CA ALA A 63 12.60 -40.72 11.34
C ALA A 63 12.17 -41.52 10.09
N LYS A 64 10.95 -42.06 10.05
CA LYS A 64 10.41 -42.79 8.88
C LYS A 64 9.84 -41.86 7.82
N PHE A 65 9.53 -40.62 8.18
CA PHE A 65 8.89 -39.67 7.27
C PHE A 65 9.94 -38.72 6.71
N HIS A 66 10.14 -38.78 5.39
CA HIS A 66 10.95 -37.82 4.67
C HIS A 66 10.07 -36.65 4.20
N PRO A 67 10.64 -35.46 3.99
CA PRO A 67 9.92 -34.34 3.42
C PRO A 67 9.39 -34.68 2.02
N GLY A 68 8.19 -34.21 1.70
CA GLY A 68 7.65 -34.23 0.35
C GLY A 68 7.91 -32.92 -0.35
N GLU A 69 8.03 -32.96 -1.68
CA GLU A 69 8.15 -31.78 -2.54
C GLU A 69 7.27 -31.97 -3.78
N SER A 70 6.54 -30.93 -4.14
CA SER A 70 5.86 -30.79 -5.42
C SER A 70 6.32 -29.50 -6.09
N ILE A 71 6.71 -29.60 -7.36
CA ILE A 71 7.21 -28.47 -8.15
C ILE A 71 6.33 -28.34 -9.38
N ALA A 72 5.87 -27.12 -9.63
CA ALA A 72 5.13 -26.78 -10.83
C ALA A 72 5.66 -25.46 -11.41
N THR A 73 5.82 -25.39 -12.73
CA THR A 73 5.97 -24.10 -13.44
C THR A 73 4.69 -23.27 -13.33
N TYR A 74 4.72 -21.99 -13.68
CA TYR A 74 3.51 -21.16 -13.64
C TYR A 74 2.40 -21.66 -14.59
N GLU A 75 2.80 -22.20 -15.76
CA GLU A 75 1.84 -22.78 -16.72
C GLU A 75 1.22 -24.08 -16.17
N GLU A 76 2.03 -24.96 -15.57
CA GLU A 76 1.56 -26.20 -14.95
C GLU A 76 0.67 -25.91 -13.73
N PHE A 77 1.07 -24.97 -12.87
CA PHE A 77 0.34 -24.62 -11.65
C PHE A 77 -1.09 -24.17 -11.93
N LYS A 78 -1.32 -23.46 -13.04
CA LYS A 78 -2.66 -23.01 -13.46
C LYS A 78 -3.64 -24.17 -13.63
N HIS A 79 -3.14 -25.37 -13.94
CA HIS A 79 -3.93 -26.58 -14.16
C HIS A 79 -3.71 -27.65 -13.06
N ASP A 80 -2.90 -27.36 -12.04
CA ASP A 80 -2.63 -28.27 -10.93
C ASP A 80 -3.64 -28.04 -9.79
N ASP A 81 -4.84 -28.58 -9.97
CA ASP A 81 -5.92 -28.51 -8.96
C ASP A 81 -5.49 -29.07 -7.60
N ARG A 82 -4.56 -30.03 -7.59
CA ARG A 82 -4.08 -30.65 -6.36
C ARG A 82 -3.22 -29.68 -5.56
N MET A 83 -2.24 -29.03 -6.20
CA MET A 83 -1.40 -28.05 -5.52
C MET A 83 -2.21 -26.82 -5.09
N GLN A 84 -3.13 -26.34 -5.93
CA GLN A 84 -4.02 -25.23 -5.59
C GLN A 84 -4.90 -25.56 -4.38
N SER A 85 -5.49 -26.77 -4.34
CA SER A 85 -6.32 -27.23 -3.23
C SER A 85 -5.54 -27.32 -1.92
N GLU A 86 -4.29 -27.79 -1.95
CA GLU A 86 -3.46 -27.87 -0.74
C GLU A 86 -3.03 -26.48 -0.24
N ILE A 87 -2.68 -25.55 -1.14
CA ILE A 87 -2.39 -24.16 -0.77
C ILE A 87 -3.64 -23.51 -0.16
N LEU A 88 -4.81 -23.68 -0.77
CA LEU A 88 -6.07 -23.16 -0.24
C LEU A 88 -6.36 -23.71 1.16
N ARG A 89 -6.24 -25.03 1.33
CA ARG A 89 -6.54 -25.71 2.58
C ARG A 89 -5.58 -25.32 3.72
N VAL A 90 -4.29 -25.15 3.44
CA VAL A 90 -3.26 -24.92 4.47
C VAL A 90 -2.97 -23.43 4.68
N MET A 91 -2.89 -22.66 3.60
CA MET A 91 -2.43 -21.26 3.60
C MET A 91 -3.55 -20.25 3.36
N GLY A 92 -4.74 -20.72 2.97
CA GLY A 92 -5.93 -19.90 2.78
C GLY A 92 -6.03 -19.23 1.41
N GLN A 93 -7.18 -18.59 1.19
CA GLN A 93 -7.54 -17.97 -0.10
C GLN A 93 -6.57 -16.88 -0.53
N ALA A 94 -6.13 -16.00 0.39
CA ALA A 94 -5.23 -14.90 0.06
C ALA A 94 -3.90 -15.37 -0.54
N THR A 95 -3.37 -16.50 -0.06
CA THR A 95 -2.11 -17.07 -0.57
C THR A 95 -2.33 -17.71 -1.95
N LEU A 96 -3.47 -18.39 -2.16
CA LEU A 96 -3.82 -18.93 -3.46
C LEU A 96 -3.99 -17.80 -4.50
N ASP A 97 -4.75 -16.77 -4.15
CA ASP A 97 -4.97 -15.60 -5.01
C ASP A 97 -3.63 -14.93 -5.37
N TYR A 98 -2.71 -14.82 -4.41
CA TYR A 98 -1.36 -14.33 -4.68
C TYR A 98 -0.62 -15.20 -5.72
N CYS A 99 -0.66 -16.52 -5.59
CA CYS A 99 -0.01 -17.42 -6.56
C CYS A 99 -0.65 -17.34 -7.95
N LEU A 100 -1.98 -17.24 -8.02
CA LEU A 100 -2.72 -17.08 -9.28
C LEU A 100 -2.43 -15.74 -9.94
N ASN A 101 -2.32 -14.66 -9.15
CA ASN A 101 -1.92 -13.34 -9.65
C ASN A 101 -0.52 -13.39 -10.27
N ILE A 102 0.43 -14.08 -9.64
CA ILE A 102 1.77 -14.28 -10.22
C ILE A 102 1.68 -15.03 -11.55
N CYS A 103 0.85 -16.07 -11.65
CA CYS A 103 0.64 -16.79 -12.92
C CYS A 103 0.02 -15.91 -14.01
N ALA A 104 -0.78 -14.92 -13.62
CA ALA A 104 -1.35 -13.91 -14.52
C ALA A 104 -0.36 -12.79 -14.88
N GLY A 105 0.86 -12.79 -14.33
CA GLY A 105 1.88 -11.75 -14.52
C GLY A 105 1.74 -10.53 -13.58
N ASN A 106 0.81 -10.59 -12.63
CA ASN A 106 0.57 -9.55 -11.64
C ASN A 106 1.45 -9.78 -10.41
N LEU A 107 2.57 -9.06 -10.33
CA LEU A 107 3.44 -9.05 -9.17
C LEU A 107 3.27 -7.74 -8.38
N ASP A 108 3.61 -7.80 -7.10
CA ASP A 108 3.66 -6.68 -6.15
C ASP A 108 4.88 -5.78 -6.38
N TYR A 109 5.03 -5.24 -7.60
CA TYR A 109 6.21 -4.46 -8.01
C TYR A 109 6.44 -3.24 -7.10
N LEU A 110 5.38 -2.51 -6.76
CA LEU A 110 5.48 -1.22 -6.08
C LEU A 110 6.23 -1.36 -4.75
N ILE A 111 5.86 -2.32 -3.91
CA ILE A 111 6.48 -2.48 -2.59
C ILE A 111 7.91 -3.03 -2.63
N ARG A 112 8.37 -3.48 -3.80
CA ARG A 112 9.72 -4.01 -4.03
C ARG A 112 10.68 -2.98 -4.61
N MET A 113 10.16 -1.81 -5.01
CA MET A 113 10.98 -0.74 -5.53
C MET A 113 11.82 -0.10 -4.41
N PRO A 114 13.03 0.39 -4.73
CA PRO A 114 13.82 1.21 -3.82
C PRO A 114 13.04 2.44 -3.34
N ASN A 115 13.30 2.84 -2.09
CA ASN A 115 12.63 3.97 -1.45
C ASN A 115 12.77 5.27 -2.27
N GLU A 116 13.92 5.49 -2.91
CA GLU A 116 14.19 6.69 -3.69
C GLU A 116 13.28 6.80 -4.92
N ILE A 117 12.86 5.66 -5.48
CA ILE A 117 11.91 5.63 -6.60
C ILE A 117 10.49 5.77 -6.07
N LEU A 118 10.17 5.12 -4.95
CA LEU A 118 8.87 5.24 -4.29
C LEU A 118 8.57 6.68 -3.89
N GLU A 119 9.52 7.39 -3.30
CA GLU A 119 9.37 8.80 -2.95
C GLU A 119 9.07 9.66 -4.19
N LYS A 120 9.78 9.43 -5.30
CA LYS A 120 9.50 10.12 -6.57
C LYS A 120 8.10 9.83 -7.09
N ILE A 121 7.65 8.57 -7.04
CA ILE A 121 6.28 8.20 -7.44
C ILE A 121 5.26 8.93 -6.55
N ILE A 122 5.48 8.97 -5.24
CA ILE A 122 4.61 9.66 -4.27
C ILE A 122 4.49 11.15 -4.59
N PHE A 123 5.56 11.82 -5.04
CA PHE A 123 5.50 13.23 -5.45
C PHE A 123 4.60 13.52 -6.64
N TYR A 124 4.30 12.52 -7.48
CA TYR A 124 3.34 12.67 -8.58
C TYR A 124 1.89 12.37 -8.17
N LEU A 125 1.65 11.92 -6.93
CA LEU A 125 0.32 11.59 -6.44
C LEU A 125 -0.37 12.79 -5.79
N ASN A 126 -1.70 12.80 -5.84
CA ASN A 126 -2.49 13.76 -5.08
C ASN A 126 -2.43 13.44 -3.59
N LEU A 127 -2.67 14.44 -2.72
CA LEU A 127 -2.62 14.28 -1.27
C LEU A 127 -3.53 13.15 -0.75
N GLU A 128 -4.69 12.95 -1.36
CA GLU A 128 -5.64 11.88 -1.01
C GLU A 128 -5.08 10.50 -1.37
N ASP A 129 -4.46 10.39 -2.55
CA ASP A 129 -3.84 9.16 -3.02
C ASP A 129 -2.63 8.78 -2.14
N VAL A 130 -1.85 9.75 -1.65
CA VAL A 130 -0.76 9.50 -0.70
C VAL A 130 -1.29 8.90 0.61
N ILE A 131 -2.43 9.40 1.12
CA ILE A 131 -3.04 8.85 2.33
C ILE A 131 -3.56 7.43 2.08
N ASN A 132 -4.25 7.21 0.96
CA ASN A 132 -4.80 5.91 0.59
C ASN A 132 -3.68 4.89 0.37
N LEU A 133 -2.59 5.29 -0.29
CA LEU A 133 -1.42 4.45 -0.49
C LEU A 133 -0.79 4.01 0.84
N GLY A 134 -0.70 4.92 1.80
CA GLY A 134 -0.23 4.62 3.15
C GLY A 134 -1.14 3.65 3.93
N ALA A 135 -2.38 3.42 3.51
CA ALA A 135 -3.28 2.44 4.12
C ALA A 135 -3.14 1.02 3.55
N THR A 136 -2.40 0.84 2.45
CA THR A 136 -2.30 -0.46 1.75
C THR A 136 -1.28 -1.42 2.37
N SER A 137 -0.18 -0.91 2.91
CA SER A 137 0.92 -1.72 3.45
C SER A 137 1.66 -0.98 4.56
N LYS A 138 2.20 -1.73 5.54
CA LYS A 138 3.04 -1.17 6.61
C LYS A 138 4.27 -0.44 6.07
N HIS A 139 4.90 -0.97 5.02
CA HIS A 139 6.08 -0.37 4.42
C HIS A 139 5.74 0.98 3.75
N LEU A 140 4.69 1.00 2.91
CA LEU A 140 4.20 2.22 2.28
C LEU A 140 3.69 3.23 3.31
N ASN A 141 3.09 2.76 4.42
CA ASN A 141 2.68 3.63 5.51
C ASN A 141 3.88 4.40 6.11
N GLN A 142 5.02 3.75 6.30
CA GLN A 142 6.22 4.39 6.83
C GLN A 142 6.74 5.47 5.88
N ILE A 143 6.82 5.18 4.57
CA ILE A 143 7.28 6.13 3.55
C ILE A 143 6.29 7.30 3.43
N CYS A 144 4.99 7.01 3.32
CA CYS A 144 3.94 8.02 3.17
C CYS A 144 3.71 8.86 4.44
N ASN A 145 4.28 8.48 5.60
CA ASN A 145 4.24 9.27 6.83
C ASN A 145 5.60 9.88 7.20
N ASN A 146 6.60 9.77 6.33
CA ASN A 146 7.90 10.38 6.54
C ASN A 146 7.79 11.92 6.59
N ASN A 147 8.29 12.54 7.67
CA ASN A 147 8.18 13.97 7.88
C ASN A 147 8.92 14.78 6.79
N SER A 148 10.04 14.27 6.27
CA SER A 148 10.80 14.91 5.19
C SER A 148 10.00 14.98 3.89
N LEU A 149 9.28 13.91 3.55
CA LEU A 149 8.39 13.85 2.39
C LEU A 149 7.26 14.89 2.50
N TRP A 150 6.65 15.01 3.67
CA TRP A 150 5.59 16.02 3.88
C TRP A 150 6.12 17.46 3.86
N ARG A 151 7.39 17.70 4.22
CA ARG A 151 8.03 19.02 4.05
C ARG A 151 8.10 19.41 2.57
N GLU A 152 8.55 18.49 1.73
CA GLU A 152 8.68 18.74 0.29
C GLU A 152 7.31 18.91 -0.38
N ILE A 153 6.33 18.10 0.00
CA ILE A 153 4.93 18.27 -0.43
C ILE A 153 4.40 19.66 -0.03
N PHE A 154 4.68 20.10 1.20
CA PHE A 154 4.26 21.43 1.67
C PHE A 154 4.87 22.57 0.84
N VAL A 155 6.17 22.50 0.55
CA VAL A 155 6.87 23.49 -0.29
C VAL A 155 6.30 23.50 -1.70
N ASN A 156 6.09 22.32 -2.31
CA ASN A 156 5.55 22.22 -3.66
C ASN A 156 4.12 22.75 -3.74
N THR A 157 3.31 22.56 -2.69
CA THR A 157 1.91 23.00 -2.66
C THR A 157 1.81 24.51 -2.44
N THR A 158 2.62 25.06 -1.52
CA THR A 158 2.58 26.49 -1.13
C THR A 158 3.41 27.37 -2.07
N SER A 159 4.25 26.76 -2.92
CA SER A 159 5.23 27.44 -3.80
C SER A 159 6.11 28.45 -3.05
N THR A 160 6.28 28.26 -1.74
CA THR A 160 6.96 29.20 -0.84
C THR A 160 7.81 28.42 0.17
N GLN A 161 9.01 28.92 0.43
CA GLN A 161 9.88 28.35 1.46
C GLN A 161 9.28 28.56 2.86
N PRO A 162 9.33 27.55 3.75
CA PRO A 162 8.75 27.68 5.08
C PRO A 162 9.54 28.71 5.90
N SER A 163 8.83 29.62 6.54
CA SER A 163 9.43 30.57 7.47
C SER A 163 9.87 29.88 8.77
N LYS A 164 10.81 30.48 9.51
CA LYS A 164 11.31 29.91 10.79
C LYS A 164 10.19 29.49 11.77
N PRO A 165 9.12 30.30 11.98
CA PRO A 165 8.01 29.89 12.85
C PRO A 165 7.26 28.65 12.34
N ILE A 166 7.10 28.52 11.02
CA ILE A 166 6.44 27.35 10.41
C ILE A 166 7.34 26.11 10.58
N GLU A 167 8.66 26.25 10.43
CA GLU A 167 9.59 25.15 10.68
C GLU A 167 9.60 24.70 12.15
N GLU A 168 9.52 25.63 13.10
CA GLU A 168 9.42 25.32 14.53
C GLU A 168 8.11 24.61 14.86
N LEU A 169 6.98 25.08 14.32
CA LEU A 169 5.70 24.38 14.43
C LEU A 169 5.75 22.99 13.80
N ALA A 170 6.46 22.83 12.68
CA ALA A 170 6.57 21.54 12.00
C ALA A 170 7.40 20.53 12.79
N LYS A 171 8.40 21.00 13.54
CA LYS A 171 9.16 20.14 14.48
C LYS A 171 8.27 19.64 15.62
N LEU A 172 7.32 20.44 16.09
CA LEU A 172 6.42 20.09 17.19
C LEU A 172 5.27 19.18 16.75
N PHE A 173 4.62 19.50 15.63
CA PHE A 173 3.38 18.83 15.21
C PHE A 173 3.51 17.92 13.98
N GLY A 174 4.58 18.07 13.20
CA GLY A 174 4.81 17.39 11.93
C GLY A 174 4.22 18.13 10.72
N TRP A 175 4.90 18.04 9.58
CA TRP A 175 4.52 18.72 8.33
C TRP A 175 3.15 18.27 7.82
N LYS A 176 2.84 16.98 7.96
CA LYS A 176 1.55 16.42 7.56
C LYS A 176 0.40 17.14 8.25
N LYS A 177 0.45 17.32 9.57
CA LYS A 177 -0.61 17.99 10.33
C LYS A 177 -0.76 19.43 9.88
N LEU A 178 0.33 20.19 9.79
CA LEU A 178 0.31 21.59 9.39
C LEU A 178 -0.33 21.83 8.01
N LEU A 179 -0.01 20.96 7.03
CA LEU A 179 -0.60 21.05 5.70
C LEU A 179 -2.14 20.90 5.76
N PHE A 180 -2.63 19.93 6.52
CA PHE A 180 -4.07 19.73 6.68
C PHE A 180 -4.73 20.85 7.51
N THR A 181 -4.05 21.40 8.53
CA THR A 181 -4.58 22.55 9.27
C THR A 181 -4.71 23.79 8.40
N SER A 182 -3.72 24.05 7.53
CA SER A 182 -3.76 25.16 6.57
C SER A 182 -4.89 24.99 5.55
N LYS A 183 -5.06 23.78 4.99
CA LYS A 183 -6.15 23.49 4.05
C LYS A 183 -7.53 23.59 4.70
N LEU A 184 -7.69 23.12 5.95
CA LEU A 184 -8.91 23.27 6.73
C LEU A 184 -9.21 24.74 7.03
N HIS A 185 -8.19 25.53 7.38
CA HIS A 185 -8.33 26.96 7.63
C HIS A 185 -8.85 27.69 6.38
N LEU A 186 -8.26 27.41 5.21
CA LEU A 186 -8.70 27.96 3.93
C LEU A 186 -10.13 27.53 3.56
N GLN A 187 -10.49 26.26 3.78
CA GLN A 187 -11.86 25.78 3.55
C GLN A 187 -12.88 26.44 4.48
N MET A 188 -12.53 26.70 5.74
CA MET A 188 -13.41 27.43 6.66
C MET A 188 -13.60 28.88 6.24
N GLN A 189 -12.54 29.55 5.79
CA GLN A 189 -12.62 30.92 5.28
C GLN A 189 -13.48 30.98 4.01
N LEU A 190 -13.28 30.07 3.06
CA LEU A 190 -14.12 29.97 1.86
C LEU A 190 -15.59 29.72 2.21
N ARG A 191 -15.89 28.85 3.17
CA ARG A 191 -17.29 28.63 3.64
C ARG A 191 -17.91 29.89 4.23
N ARG A 192 -17.15 30.66 5.02
CA ARG A 192 -17.63 31.94 5.56
C ARG A 192 -17.91 32.92 4.43
N LEU A 193 -17.02 33.02 3.45
CA LEU A 193 -17.21 33.88 2.27
C LEU A 193 -18.41 33.44 1.43
N THR A 194 -18.61 32.14 1.16
CA THR A 194 -19.81 31.67 0.43
C THR A 194 -21.12 31.89 1.20
N LEU A 195 -21.07 31.87 2.55
CA LEU A 195 -22.22 32.17 3.39
C LEU A 195 -22.51 33.69 3.41
N GLU A 196 -21.47 34.51 3.41
CA GLU A 196 -21.55 35.98 3.31
C GLU A 196 -22.02 36.42 1.91
N GLU A 197 -21.54 35.80 0.83
CA GLU A 197 -22.01 36.00 -0.55
C GLU A 197 -23.47 35.53 -0.75
N SER A 198 -23.94 34.53 0.01
CA SER A 198 -25.36 34.14 0.01
C SER A 198 -26.26 35.11 0.81
N GLY A 199 -25.66 36.01 1.59
CA GLY A 199 -26.35 37.08 2.32
C GLY A 199 -26.45 38.38 1.54
N ASP A 200 -25.44 38.69 0.70
CA ASP A 200 -25.33 39.95 -0.02
C ASP A 200 -24.98 39.74 -1.51
N ASN A 201 -26.00 39.72 -2.39
CA ASN A 201 -26.11 40.62 -3.57
C ASN A 201 -27.14 40.14 -4.60
N GLU A 202 -28.10 41.03 -4.88
CA GLU A 202 -28.59 41.27 -6.23
C GLU A 202 -27.40 41.47 -7.19
N SER A 203 -27.34 40.60 -8.20
CA SER A 203 -26.70 40.79 -9.52
C SER A 203 -25.40 41.60 -9.61
N VAL A 204 -24.25 40.92 -9.63
CA VAL A 204 -23.16 41.28 -10.54
C VAL A 204 -22.60 40.01 -11.19
N HIS A 205 -22.77 39.93 -12.51
CA HIS A 205 -22.31 38.85 -13.35
C HIS A 205 -20.78 38.94 -13.50
N PHE A 206 -20.03 38.03 -12.89
CA PHE A 206 -18.65 37.75 -13.30
C PHE A 206 -18.56 36.29 -13.77
N ASN A 207 -18.28 36.13 -15.06
CA ASN A 207 -18.07 34.84 -15.69
C ASN A 207 -16.84 34.16 -15.08
N ILE A 208 -17.06 33.15 -14.25
CA ILE A 208 -16.03 32.18 -13.91
C ILE A 208 -16.37 30.88 -14.63
N LEU A 209 -15.45 30.53 -15.51
CA LEU A 209 -15.41 29.33 -16.32
C LEU A 209 -15.64 28.10 -15.44
N HIS A 210 -16.63 27.32 -15.87
CA HIS A 210 -16.97 25.99 -15.38
C HIS A 210 -15.73 25.11 -15.31
N ASP A 211 -15.27 24.76 -14.10
CA ASP A 211 -14.47 23.57 -13.92
C ASP A 211 -15.04 22.72 -12.78
N ARG A 212 -15.22 21.45 -13.12
CA ARG A 212 -16.05 20.45 -12.47
C ARG A 212 -15.70 20.26 -11.00
N GLU A 213 -16.75 20.20 -10.18
CA GLU A 213 -16.71 19.73 -8.80
C GLU A 213 -16.02 18.37 -8.64
N PRO A 214 -15.61 18.06 -7.39
CA PRO A 214 -15.94 16.75 -6.84
C PRO A 214 -16.69 16.88 -5.52
N TYR A 215 -17.99 16.58 -5.56
CA TYR A 215 -18.79 16.13 -4.41
C TYR A 215 -18.25 14.82 -3.82
N LEU A 216 -17.08 14.80 -3.19
CA LEU A 216 -16.65 13.65 -2.37
C LEU A 216 -15.87 14.02 -1.10
N GLY A 217 -15.62 15.32 -0.86
CA GLY A 217 -14.94 15.80 0.36
C GLY A 217 -15.75 15.65 1.67
N ALA A 218 -17.06 15.42 1.60
CA ALA A 218 -17.92 15.33 2.79
C ALA A 218 -17.64 14.06 3.63
N LEU A 219 -17.31 12.93 2.99
CA LEU A 219 -17.01 11.68 3.70
C LEU A 219 -15.66 11.72 4.42
N PHE A 220 -14.69 12.45 3.87
CA PHE A 220 -13.34 12.57 4.45
C PHE A 220 -13.35 13.42 5.73
N ILE A 221 -14.13 14.51 5.74
CA ILE A 221 -14.30 15.37 6.92
C ILE A 221 -15.01 14.63 8.04
N SER A 222 -16.06 13.84 7.74
CA SER A 222 -16.78 13.07 8.75
C SER A 222 -15.87 12.06 9.49
N LYS A 223 -15.03 11.32 8.76
CA LYS A 223 -14.12 10.34 9.37
C LYS A 223 -12.93 10.97 10.08
N PHE A 224 -12.38 12.07 9.56
CA PHE A 224 -11.26 12.78 10.21
C PHE A 224 -11.68 13.49 11.49
N VAL A 225 -12.86 14.14 11.49
CA VAL A 225 -13.43 14.79 12.68
C VAL A 225 -13.77 13.77 13.76
N MET A 226 -14.43 12.64 13.42
CA MET A 226 -14.77 11.62 14.43
C MET A 226 -13.56 10.94 15.07
N ALA A 227 -12.45 10.79 14.34
CA ALA A 227 -11.23 10.18 14.91
C ALA A 227 -10.45 11.13 15.84
N HIS A 228 -10.61 12.46 15.69
CA HIS A 228 -9.84 13.45 16.46
C HIS A 228 -10.64 14.15 17.56
N THR A 229 -11.98 14.08 17.57
CA THR A 229 -12.79 14.57 18.70
C THR A 229 -12.53 13.81 20.00
N ALA A 230 -11.91 12.63 19.95
CA ALA A 230 -11.48 11.89 21.13
C ALA A 230 -10.21 12.47 21.80
N ASN A 231 -9.42 13.30 21.10
CA ASN A 231 -8.13 13.82 21.60
C ASN A 231 -8.07 15.36 21.73
N PHE A 232 -9.18 16.06 21.44
CA PHE A 232 -9.22 17.53 21.46
C PHE A 232 -9.83 18.13 22.74
N SER A 233 -10.13 17.32 23.77
CA SER A 233 -10.69 17.80 25.03
C SER A 233 -9.70 18.47 25.98
N SER A 234 -8.43 18.69 25.59
CA SER A 234 -7.42 19.27 26.49
C SER A 234 -6.57 20.38 25.89
N PHE A 235 -7.15 21.42 25.29
CA PHE A 235 -6.41 22.68 25.11
C PHE A 235 -7.31 23.88 25.36
N LYS A 236 -7.13 24.47 26.56
CA LYS A 236 -7.56 25.82 26.91
C LYS A 236 -6.38 26.75 26.65
N PHE A 237 -6.68 27.79 25.84
CA PHE A 237 -5.91 28.98 25.47
C PHE A 237 -4.64 28.79 24.64
#